data_AF-A0A9D9FZH5-F1
#
_entry.id   AF-A0A9D9FZH5-F1
#
_cell.length_a   1.000
_cell.length_b   1.000
_cell.length_c   1.000
_cell.angle_alpha   90.00
_cell.angle_beta   90.00
_cell.angle_gamma   90.00
#
_symmetry.space_group_name_H-M   'P 1'
#
loop_
_entity.id
_entity.type
_entity.pdbx_description
1 polymer ?
#
loop_
_entity_poly.entity_id
_entity_poly.type
_entity_poly.pdbx_seq_one_letter_code
_entity_poly.pdbx_strand_id
1 'polypeptide(L)'
;VTEPGDYTIHSLVFDPNTLDLGIVQPGVTTGFDVFGLLIAGGGEICASLDVAGAQIKVEEEQCTADAGTMYSSHPISCLSGGQATISAEIGDEPTIPAGYQQIFVLTKAFTLTIIGASPTPEFTVHEPGFYRIHSLVFNPDTLDLSVVQPGVTTGFDVLHLIEQNGICASLDVHGALNLVIPGWICHIFNYSRVSDPTAMIEGYMDEFDSYTAFEDSFREDKLDINVYPNPTANTISLATEIIPQETLNYTVVDVSGRVMLSGQTDVKSTSQPTIDLSRLNDGTYFIRFESEYRNFTKAVQVRK
;
A
#
# COMPACT_ATOMS: atom_id res chain seq x y z
N VAL A 1 3.43 32.54 -25.75
CA VAL A 1 4.04 31.19 -25.86
C VAL A 1 3.55 30.40 -24.68
N THR A 2 3.13 29.15 -24.88
CA THR A 2 2.55 28.29 -23.83
C THR A 2 3.39 27.03 -23.60
N GLU A 3 4.50 26.90 -24.31
CA GLU A 3 5.38 25.74 -24.24
C GLU A 3 6.81 26.22 -23.94
N PRO A 4 7.63 25.39 -23.29
CA PRO A 4 9.05 25.65 -23.17
C PRO A 4 9.73 25.61 -24.54
N GLY A 5 10.80 26.39 -24.70
CA GLY A 5 11.53 26.44 -25.95
C GLY A 5 12.38 27.69 -26.11
N ASP A 6 13.17 27.69 -27.18
CA ASP A 6 13.92 28.87 -27.61
C ASP A 6 13.04 29.72 -28.54
N TYR A 7 12.83 30.97 -28.14
CA TYR A 7 12.04 31.95 -28.86
C TYR A 7 12.89 33.18 -29.19
N THR A 8 12.51 33.91 -30.22
CA THR A 8 13.10 35.19 -30.57
C THR A 8 12.02 36.25 -30.70
N ILE A 9 12.18 37.37 -30.00
CA ILE A 9 11.32 38.54 -30.17
C ILE A 9 11.99 39.48 -31.16
N HIS A 10 11.29 39.77 -32.24
CA HIS A 10 11.75 40.69 -33.28
C HIS A 10 10.97 41.99 -33.18
N SER A 11 11.68 43.12 -33.22
CA SER A 11 11.02 44.42 -33.38
C SER A 11 10.68 44.63 -34.86
N LEU A 12 9.43 45.03 -35.14
CA LEU A 12 8.97 45.41 -36.47
C LEU A 12 8.44 46.84 -36.43
N VAL A 13 9.05 47.73 -37.19
CA VAL A 13 8.59 49.11 -37.40
C VAL A 13 7.99 49.21 -38.79
N PHE A 14 6.72 49.59 -38.88
CA PHE A 14 5.97 49.65 -40.13
C PHE A 14 4.90 50.74 -40.14
N ASP A 15 4.44 51.13 -41.34
CA ASP A 15 3.26 51.98 -41.53
C ASP A 15 2.01 51.10 -41.75
N PRO A 16 0.99 51.19 -40.88
CA PRO A 16 -0.23 50.38 -40.96
C PRO A 16 -1.06 50.63 -42.23
N ASN A 17 -0.82 51.73 -42.96
CA ASN A 17 -1.47 51.97 -44.25
C ASN A 17 -0.82 51.16 -45.39
N THR A 18 0.36 50.57 -45.15
CA THR A 18 1.15 49.88 -46.18
C THR A 18 1.40 48.40 -45.87
N LEU A 19 1.38 48.00 -44.59
CA LEU A 19 1.49 46.61 -44.16
C LEU A 19 0.32 46.26 -43.24
N ASP A 20 -0.55 45.38 -43.73
CA ASP A 20 -1.64 44.79 -42.95
C ASP A 20 -1.13 43.56 -42.18
N LEU A 21 -1.21 43.60 -40.85
CA LEU A 21 -0.80 42.46 -40.01
C LEU A 21 -1.82 41.32 -40.01
N GLY A 22 -3.00 41.49 -40.60
CA GLY A 22 -3.98 40.42 -40.80
C GLY A 22 -3.47 39.25 -41.66
N ILE A 23 -2.36 39.44 -42.40
CA ILE A 23 -1.68 38.39 -43.14
C ILE A 23 -0.91 37.40 -42.25
N VAL A 24 -0.62 37.79 -41.00
CA VAL A 24 0.16 36.97 -40.06
C VAL A 24 -0.78 35.97 -39.39
N GLN A 25 -0.62 34.70 -39.73
CA GLN A 25 -1.31 33.59 -39.09
C GLN A 25 -0.37 32.95 -38.05
N PRO A 26 -0.70 33.03 -36.74
CA PRO A 26 0.12 32.42 -35.69
C PRO A 26 0.36 30.93 -35.96
N GLY A 27 1.62 30.50 -35.85
CA GLY A 27 2.04 29.11 -36.10
C GLY A 27 2.21 28.72 -37.57
N VAL A 28 1.93 29.62 -38.52
CA VAL A 28 2.04 29.35 -39.97
C VAL A 28 2.96 30.35 -40.65
N THR A 29 2.71 31.65 -40.48
CA THR A 29 3.52 32.71 -41.11
C THR A 29 4.87 32.84 -40.41
N THR A 30 5.97 32.71 -41.15
CA THR A 30 7.31 32.84 -40.59
C THR A 30 7.79 34.29 -40.57
N GLY A 31 8.76 34.60 -39.72
CA GLY A 31 9.44 35.91 -39.74
C GLY A 31 10.14 36.19 -41.07
N PHE A 32 10.56 35.14 -41.79
CA PHE A 32 11.13 35.26 -43.14
C PHE A 32 10.09 35.68 -44.18
N ASP A 33 8.87 35.14 -44.11
CA ASP A 33 7.77 35.54 -45.00
C ASP A 33 7.44 37.02 -44.81
N VAL A 34 7.40 37.49 -43.55
CA VAL A 34 7.19 38.92 -43.24
C VAL A 34 8.38 39.75 -43.73
N PHE A 35 9.61 39.29 -43.55
CA PHE A 35 10.81 39.98 -44.04
C PHE A 35 10.81 40.13 -45.57
N GLY A 36 10.36 39.12 -46.31
CA GLY A 36 10.30 39.13 -47.77
C GLY A 36 9.35 40.19 -48.36
N LEU A 37 8.40 40.72 -47.56
CA LEU A 37 7.53 41.83 -47.98
C LEU A 37 8.22 43.20 -47.89
N LEU A 38 9.27 43.29 -47.07
CA LEU A 38 9.99 44.53 -46.79
C LEU A 38 11.03 44.80 -47.87
N ILE A 39 11.34 46.09 -48.12
CA ILE A 39 12.42 46.49 -49.03
C ILE A 39 13.75 45.80 -48.67
N ALA A 40 14.05 45.68 -47.38
CA ALA A 40 15.26 45.00 -46.91
C ALA A 40 15.32 43.50 -47.25
N GLY A 41 14.16 42.85 -47.42
CA GLY A 41 14.02 41.45 -47.85
C GLY A 41 13.67 41.27 -49.33
N GLY A 42 13.68 42.36 -50.12
CA GLY A 42 13.43 42.33 -51.57
C GLY A 42 11.98 42.63 -51.99
N GLY A 43 11.10 43.00 -51.06
CA GLY A 43 9.75 43.47 -51.33
C GLY A 43 9.66 44.97 -51.59
N GLU A 44 8.44 45.52 -51.54
CA GLU A 44 8.16 46.94 -51.86
C GLU A 44 7.81 47.79 -50.63
N ILE A 45 7.61 47.17 -49.46
CA ILE A 45 7.13 47.87 -48.26
C ILE A 45 8.29 48.52 -47.50
N CYS A 46 8.18 49.82 -47.22
CA CYS A 46 9.10 50.55 -46.36
C CYS A 46 8.83 50.25 -44.87
N ALA A 47 9.47 49.20 -44.36
CA ALA A 47 9.45 48.83 -42.96
C ALA A 47 10.76 48.14 -42.56
N SER A 48 11.02 48.04 -41.26
CA SER A 48 12.26 47.49 -40.70
C SER A 48 11.93 46.40 -39.71
N LEU A 49 12.44 45.19 -39.95
CA LEU A 49 12.40 44.06 -39.04
C LEU A 49 13.80 43.81 -38.48
N ASP A 50 13.92 43.73 -37.17
CA ASP A 50 15.13 43.23 -36.52
C ASP A 50 15.26 41.73 -36.78
N VAL A 51 16.02 41.34 -37.81
CA VAL A 51 16.17 39.93 -38.22
C VAL A 51 16.91 39.09 -37.19
N ALA A 52 17.82 39.69 -36.42
CA ALA A 52 18.54 38.96 -35.38
C ALA A 52 17.60 38.65 -34.20
N GLY A 53 16.80 39.64 -33.80
CA GLY A 53 15.87 39.53 -32.69
C GLY A 53 16.57 39.39 -31.33
N ALA A 54 15.79 39.54 -30.26
CA ALA A 54 16.21 39.22 -28.90
C ALA A 54 15.87 37.76 -28.61
N GLN A 55 16.89 36.95 -28.32
CA GLN A 55 16.70 35.56 -27.90
C GLN A 55 16.12 35.50 -26.48
N ILE A 56 15.09 34.69 -26.30
CA ILE A 56 14.48 34.35 -25.02
C ILE A 56 14.35 32.84 -24.95
N LYS A 57 14.82 32.26 -23.86
CA LYS A 57 14.56 30.86 -23.53
C LYS A 57 13.43 30.81 -22.53
N VAL A 58 12.35 30.12 -22.87
CA VAL A 58 11.28 29.78 -21.92
C VAL A 58 11.64 28.42 -21.36
N GLU A 59 12.01 28.40 -20.08
CA GLU A 59 12.29 27.15 -19.37
C GLU A 59 10.99 26.53 -18.85
N GLU A 60 10.95 25.21 -18.78
CA GLU A 60 9.87 24.48 -18.14
C GLU A 60 9.94 24.71 -16.63
N GLU A 61 8.82 25.05 -16.00
CA GLU A 61 8.75 25.22 -14.55
C GLU A 61 9.01 23.86 -13.90
N GLN A 62 10.24 23.67 -13.39
CA GLN A 62 10.62 22.43 -12.71
C GLN A 62 9.71 22.25 -11.50
N CYS A 63 9.07 21.09 -11.41
CA CYS A 63 8.26 20.78 -10.24
C CYS A 63 9.17 20.71 -9.00
N THR A 64 9.02 21.67 -8.08
CA THR A 64 9.81 21.74 -6.84
C THR A 64 9.11 21.06 -5.66
N ALA A 65 7.90 20.53 -5.87
CA ALA A 65 7.19 19.78 -4.84
C ALA A 65 7.85 18.42 -4.62
N ASP A 66 8.14 18.10 -3.36
CA ASP A 66 8.72 16.83 -2.94
C ASP A 66 7.96 16.31 -1.71
N ALA A 67 7.46 15.07 -1.78
CA ALA A 67 6.73 14.43 -0.71
C ALA A 67 7.60 14.04 0.50
N GLY A 68 8.92 14.02 0.33
CA GLY A 68 9.82 13.39 1.27
C GLY A 68 9.62 11.87 1.31
N THR A 69 10.15 11.24 2.35
CA THR A 69 9.98 9.80 2.59
C THR A 69 9.28 9.54 3.92
N MET A 70 8.50 8.46 3.99
CA MET A 70 7.83 8.03 5.21
C MET A 70 8.40 6.70 5.70
N TYR A 71 8.51 6.54 7.02
CA TYR A 71 8.83 5.25 7.65
C TYR A 71 7.96 5.02 8.89
N SER A 72 7.90 3.80 9.40
CA SER A 72 7.20 3.50 10.65
C SER A 72 8.22 3.00 11.69
N SER A 73 8.30 3.68 12.82
CA SER A 73 9.16 3.27 13.95
C SER A 73 8.60 2.05 14.70
N HIS A 74 7.28 1.85 14.60
CA HIS A 74 6.55 0.75 15.22
C HIS A 74 5.64 0.07 14.19
N PRO A 75 6.23 -0.63 13.20
CA PRO A 75 5.49 -1.08 12.02
C PRO A 75 4.61 -2.31 12.29
N ILE A 76 4.55 -2.83 13.53
CA ILE A 76 3.69 -3.96 13.89
C ILE A 76 2.71 -3.50 14.95
N SER A 77 1.42 -3.64 14.66
CA SER A 77 0.33 -3.27 15.55
C SER A 77 -0.67 -4.40 15.73
N CYS A 78 -1.20 -4.53 16.95
CA CYS A 78 -2.18 -5.54 17.30
C CYS A 78 -3.58 -4.95 17.28
N LEU A 79 -4.53 -5.66 16.65
CA LEU A 79 -5.94 -5.36 16.83
C LEU A 79 -6.34 -5.65 18.29
N SER A 80 -6.80 -4.61 18.98
CA SER A 80 -7.34 -4.68 20.33
C SER A 80 -8.75 -4.11 20.32
N GLY A 81 -9.74 -4.92 20.71
CA GLY A 81 -11.15 -4.51 20.66
C GLY A 81 -11.67 -4.22 19.24
N GLY A 82 -11.09 -4.84 18.20
CA GLY A 82 -11.50 -4.67 16.81
C GLY A 82 -10.93 -3.44 16.10
N GLN A 83 -9.91 -2.80 16.66
CA GLN A 83 -9.19 -1.71 16.01
C GLN A 83 -7.71 -1.65 16.39
N ALA A 84 -6.90 -1.01 15.56
CA ALA A 84 -5.51 -0.68 15.81
C ALA A 84 -5.21 0.72 15.28
N THR A 85 -4.34 1.44 15.97
CA THR A 85 -3.81 2.72 15.50
C THR A 85 -2.43 2.48 14.90
N ILE A 86 -2.24 2.89 13.66
CA ILE A 86 -0.96 2.85 12.96
C ILE A 86 -0.52 4.27 12.64
N SER A 87 0.79 4.50 12.64
CA SER A 87 1.36 5.81 12.35
C SER A 87 2.60 5.69 11.50
N ALA A 88 3.01 6.83 10.95
CA ALA A 88 4.26 6.98 10.23
C ALA A 88 4.96 8.27 10.64
N GLU A 89 6.27 8.28 10.45
CA GLU A 89 7.18 9.38 10.72
C GLU A 89 7.84 9.82 9.42
N ILE A 90 8.20 11.10 9.35
CA ILE A 90 8.91 11.67 8.22
C ILE A 90 10.37 11.23 8.30
N GLY A 91 10.88 10.58 7.25
CA GLY A 91 12.29 10.26 7.07
C GLY A 91 13.03 11.46 6.49
N ASP A 92 12.94 11.63 5.18
CA ASP A 92 13.44 12.82 4.48
C ASP A 92 12.36 13.90 4.47
N GLU A 93 12.76 15.14 4.77
CA GLU A 93 11.82 16.26 4.88
C GLU A 93 11.17 16.60 3.52
N PRO A 94 9.85 16.84 3.48
CA PRO A 94 9.16 17.26 2.26
C PRO A 94 9.55 18.69 1.86
N THR A 95 9.59 18.97 0.56
CA THR A 95 9.67 20.34 0.03
C THR A 95 8.27 20.77 -0.41
N ILE A 96 7.70 21.75 0.30
CA ILE A 96 6.34 22.25 0.06
C ILE A 96 6.41 23.68 -0.50
N PRO A 97 6.24 23.88 -1.82
CA PRO A 97 6.25 25.21 -2.43
C PRO A 97 5.06 26.08 -1.99
N ALA A 98 5.13 27.38 -2.27
CA ALA A 98 4.02 28.30 -1.98
C ALA A 98 2.75 27.87 -2.74
N GLY A 99 1.63 27.77 -2.03
CA GLY A 99 0.34 27.32 -2.59
C GLY A 99 0.12 25.80 -2.56
N TYR A 100 1.13 25.02 -2.17
CA TYR A 100 1.02 23.57 -2.04
C TYR A 100 0.62 23.17 -0.61
N GLN A 101 0.09 21.96 -0.48
CA GLN A 101 -0.32 21.34 0.77
C GLN A 101 0.23 19.91 0.84
N GLN A 102 0.43 19.43 2.07
CA GLN A 102 0.77 18.05 2.35
C GLN A 102 -0.46 17.33 2.91
N ILE A 103 -0.70 16.11 2.43
CA ILE A 103 -1.69 15.20 2.99
C ILE A 103 -1.07 13.80 3.10
N PHE A 104 -1.52 13.02 4.08
CA PHE A 104 -1.13 11.64 4.25
C PHE A 104 -2.22 10.72 3.76
N VAL A 105 -1.84 9.66 3.05
CA VAL A 105 -2.78 8.73 2.42
C VAL A 105 -2.50 7.33 2.92
N LEU A 106 -3.53 6.67 3.45
CA LEU A 106 -3.48 5.28 3.88
C LEU A 106 -3.91 4.36 2.73
N THR A 107 -3.08 3.38 2.40
CA THR A 107 -3.37 2.37 1.39
C THR A 107 -3.23 0.94 1.91
N LYS A 108 -3.88 -0.02 1.24
CA LYS A 108 -3.52 -1.45 1.35
C LYS A 108 -2.18 -1.67 0.64
N ALA A 109 -1.21 -2.28 1.31
CA ALA A 109 0.17 -2.32 0.83
C ALA A 109 0.33 -3.03 -0.53
N PHE A 110 -0.34 -4.17 -0.72
CA PHE A 110 -0.22 -4.97 -1.96
C PHE A 110 -0.88 -4.32 -3.19
N THR A 111 -2.00 -3.62 -3.00
CA THR A 111 -2.81 -3.10 -4.12
C THR A 111 -2.71 -1.59 -4.29
N LEU A 112 -2.07 -0.89 -3.34
CA LEU A 112 -2.11 0.56 -3.19
C LEU A 112 -3.53 1.16 -3.20
N THR A 113 -4.56 0.37 -2.87
CA THR A 113 -5.93 0.88 -2.78
C THR A 113 -6.03 1.86 -1.62
N ILE A 114 -6.45 3.10 -1.90
CA ILE A 114 -6.60 4.17 -0.93
C ILE A 114 -7.82 3.86 -0.06
N ILE A 115 -7.64 3.87 1.26
CA ILE A 115 -8.71 3.59 2.23
C ILE A 115 -8.91 4.73 3.23
N GLY A 116 -8.02 5.72 3.23
CA GLY A 116 -8.16 6.92 4.05
C GLY A 116 -7.17 8.01 3.67
N ALA A 117 -7.48 9.24 4.04
CA ALA A 117 -6.58 10.38 3.93
C ALA A 117 -6.73 11.27 5.17
N SER A 118 -5.63 11.88 5.61
CA SER A 118 -5.58 12.67 6.85
C SER A 118 -4.48 13.75 6.75
N PRO A 119 -4.65 14.92 7.40
CA PRO A 119 -3.57 15.90 7.53
C PRO A 119 -2.46 15.45 8.49
N THR A 120 -2.66 14.36 9.25
CA THR A 120 -1.64 13.76 10.13
C THR A 120 -1.35 12.32 9.71
N PRO A 121 -0.10 11.82 9.86
CA PRO A 121 0.29 10.47 9.47
C PRO A 121 -0.14 9.40 10.50
N GLU A 122 -1.37 9.48 11.00
CA GLU A 122 -1.93 8.55 11.99
C GLU A 122 -3.34 8.12 11.55
N PHE A 123 -3.59 6.81 11.58
CA PHE A 123 -4.84 6.21 11.14
C PHE A 123 -5.31 5.11 12.08
N THR A 124 -6.63 4.97 12.22
CA THR A 124 -7.24 3.83 12.90
C THR A 124 -7.79 2.87 11.85
N VAL A 125 -7.37 1.60 11.94
CA VAL A 125 -7.86 0.51 11.08
C VAL A 125 -8.65 -0.51 11.91
N HIS A 126 -9.56 -1.20 11.25
CA HIS A 126 -10.47 -2.17 11.88
C HIS A 126 -10.26 -3.61 11.42
N GLU A 127 -9.39 -3.82 10.45
CA GLU A 127 -9.10 -5.13 9.87
C GLU A 127 -7.60 -5.40 9.93
N PRO A 128 -7.19 -6.67 10.03
CA PRO A 128 -5.78 -7.02 9.94
C PRO A 128 -5.34 -6.96 8.47
N GLY A 129 -4.06 -6.66 8.24
CA GLY A 129 -3.56 -6.42 6.90
C GLY A 129 -2.19 -5.77 6.86
N PHE A 130 -1.62 -5.75 5.67
CA PHE A 130 -0.46 -4.91 5.34
C PHE A 130 -0.95 -3.58 4.78
N TYR A 131 -0.45 -2.49 5.36
CA TYR A 131 -0.83 -1.12 5.04
C TYR A 131 0.40 -0.27 4.74
N ARG A 132 0.22 0.79 3.95
CA ARG A 132 1.24 1.82 3.74
C ARG A 132 0.66 3.20 4.00
N ILE A 133 1.42 4.05 4.68
CA ILE A 133 1.11 5.47 4.85
C ILE A 133 2.05 6.27 3.97
N HIS A 134 1.48 7.01 3.02
CA HIS A 134 2.22 7.79 2.03
C HIS A 134 2.08 9.28 2.35
N SER A 135 3.11 10.05 2.01
CA SER A 135 3.05 11.52 1.96
C SER A 135 2.74 11.96 0.53
N LEU A 136 1.84 12.93 0.37
CA LEU A 136 1.52 13.56 -0.91
C LEU A 136 1.62 15.08 -0.75
N VAL A 137 2.47 15.71 -1.55
CA VAL A 137 2.57 17.17 -1.65
C VAL A 137 1.99 17.59 -3.00
N PHE A 138 0.95 18.42 -2.96
CA PHE A 138 0.18 18.79 -4.15
C PHE A 138 -0.36 20.22 -4.05
N ASN A 139 -0.70 20.81 -5.19
CA ASN A 139 -1.44 22.06 -5.24
C ASN A 139 -2.94 21.78 -5.48
N PRO A 140 -3.84 22.16 -4.55
CA PRO A 140 -5.27 21.89 -4.66
C PRO A 140 -5.97 22.62 -5.82
N ASP A 141 -5.38 23.68 -6.37
CA ASP A 141 -5.90 24.38 -7.55
C ASP A 141 -5.64 23.59 -8.85
N THR A 142 -4.72 22.61 -8.81
CA THR A 142 -4.29 21.82 -9.98
C THR A 142 -4.62 20.34 -9.86
N LEU A 143 -4.66 19.79 -8.64
CA LEU A 143 -5.01 18.39 -8.38
C LEU A 143 -6.28 18.33 -7.52
N ASP A 144 -7.39 17.97 -8.16
CA ASP A 144 -8.66 17.75 -7.46
C ASP A 144 -8.73 16.33 -6.89
N LEU A 145 -8.60 16.22 -5.56
CA LEU A 145 -8.70 14.95 -4.84
C LEU A 145 -10.15 14.48 -4.61
N SER A 146 -11.17 15.26 -5.02
CA SER A 146 -12.57 14.83 -4.91
C SER A 146 -12.91 13.62 -5.78
N VAL A 147 -12.07 13.32 -6.78
CA VAL A 147 -12.17 12.13 -7.63
C VAL A 147 -11.78 10.84 -6.90
N VAL A 148 -11.09 10.94 -5.76
CA VAL A 148 -10.60 9.79 -5.00
C VAL A 148 -11.77 9.14 -4.25
N GLN A 149 -12.05 7.89 -4.57
CA GLN A 149 -13.06 7.08 -3.91
C GLN A 149 -12.38 6.03 -3.00
N PRO A 150 -12.49 6.15 -1.67
CA PRO A 150 -11.92 5.17 -0.75
C PRO A 150 -12.41 3.74 -1.04
N GLY A 151 -11.48 2.79 -1.05
CA GLY A 151 -11.73 1.38 -1.38
C GLY A 151 -11.76 1.07 -2.88
N VAL A 152 -11.68 2.08 -3.76
CA VAL A 152 -11.72 1.91 -5.22
C VAL A 152 -10.48 2.50 -5.88
N THR A 153 -10.20 3.78 -5.65
CA THR A 153 -9.04 4.47 -6.24
C THR A 153 -7.74 3.96 -5.64
N THR A 154 -6.74 3.76 -6.48
CA THR A 154 -5.40 3.33 -6.08
C THR A 154 -4.38 4.47 -6.14
N GLY A 155 -3.26 4.33 -5.45
CA GLY A 155 -2.13 5.24 -5.59
C GLY A 155 -1.59 5.32 -7.03
N PHE A 156 -1.70 4.22 -7.80
CA PHE A 156 -1.35 4.21 -9.22
C PHE A 156 -2.27 5.10 -10.06
N ASP A 157 -3.58 5.13 -9.75
CA ASP A 157 -4.52 6.02 -10.44
C ASP A 157 -4.16 7.49 -10.19
N VAL A 158 -3.79 7.84 -8.96
CA VAL A 158 -3.34 9.20 -8.60
C VAL A 158 -2.03 9.55 -9.31
N LEU A 159 -1.05 8.64 -9.30
CA LEU A 159 0.22 8.86 -10.01
C LEU A 159 -0.02 9.07 -11.52
N HIS A 160 -0.90 8.26 -12.12
CA HIS A 160 -1.27 8.41 -13.52
C HIS A 160 -1.94 9.75 -13.82
N LEU A 161 -2.84 10.23 -12.94
CA LEU A 161 -3.44 11.55 -13.06
C LEU A 161 -2.39 12.67 -13.02
N ILE A 162 -1.38 12.54 -12.16
CA ILE A 162 -0.29 13.52 -12.04
C ILE A 162 0.54 13.56 -13.33
N GLU A 163 0.99 12.39 -13.80
CA GLU A 163 1.86 12.27 -14.98
C GLU A 163 1.15 12.68 -16.27
N GLN A 164 -0.09 12.23 -16.49
CA GLN A 164 -0.81 12.51 -17.74
C GLN A 164 -1.17 13.97 -17.93
N ASN A 165 -1.41 14.69 -16.84
CA ASN A 165 -1.84 16.09 -16.89
C ASN A 165 -0.69 17.07 -16.65
N GLY A 166 0.55 16.58 -16.50
CA GLY A 166 1.71 17.42 -16.18
C GLY A 166 1.54 18.22 -14.89
N ILE A 167 0.83 17.65 -13.92
CA ILE A 167 0.56 18.32 -12.65
C ILE A 167 1.85 18.27 -11.82
N CYS A 168 2.28 19.40 -11.27
CA CYS A 168 3.32 19.36 -10.27
C CYS A 168 2.73 18.87 -8.94
N ALA A 169 3.05 17.63 -8.59
CA ALA A 169 2.76 17.00 -7.32
C ALA A 169 3.76 15.87 -7.10
N SER A 170 4.01 15.53 -5.84
CA SER A 170 4.91 14.45 -5.47
C SER A 170 4.22 13.52 -4.48
N LEU A 171 4.32 12.21 -4.74
CA LEU A 171 3.77 11.14 -3.90
C LEU A 171 4.93 10.23 -3.49
N ASP A 172 5.08 9.98 -2.19
CA ASP A 172 5.97 8.94 -1.70
C ASP A 172 5.41 7.57 -2.10
N VAL A 173 5.95 6.98 -3.17
CA VAL A 173 5.47 5.70 -3.71
C VAL A 173 5.85 4.49 -2.85
N HIS A 174 6.89 4.60 -2.02
CA HIS A 174 7.31 3.52 -1.13
C HIS A 174 6.41 3.47 0.11
N GLY A 175 6.21 4.63 0.74
CA GLY A 175 5.39 4.78 1.93
C GLY A 175 5.91 4.01 3.15
N ALA A 176 5.41 4.39 4.33
CA ALA A 176 5.71 3.71 5.57
C ALA A 176 4.91 2.41 5.71
N LEU A 177 5.62 1.28 5.72
CA LEU A 177 5.01 -0.04 5.85
C LEU A 177 4.54 -0.31 7.29
N ASN A 178 3.30 -0.80 7.41
CA ASN A 178 2.68 -1.18 8.68
C ASN A 178 1.94 -2.52 8.54
N LEU A 179 2.21 -3.47 9.42
CA LEU A 179 1.52 -4.75 9.56
C LEU A 179 0.59 -4.71 10.77
N VAL A 180 -0.69 -4.95 10.52
CA VAL A 180 -1.71 -5.08 11.56
C VAL A 180 -2.14 -6.53 11.64
N ILE A 181 -2.02 -7.11 12.83
CA ILE A 181 -2.30 -8.52 13.09
C ILE A 181 -3.37 -8.70 14.16
N PRO A 182 -4.18 -9.78 14.08
CA PRO A 182 -5.19 -10.10 15.07
C PRO A 182 -4.56 -10.46 16.42
N GLY A 183 -5.33 -10.29 17.49
CA GLY A 183 -4.87 -10.52 18.86
C GLY A 183 -4.28 -11.91 19.11
N TRP A 184 -4.80 -12.95 18.44
CA TRP A 184 -4.28 -14.32 18.57
C TRP A 184 -2.86 -14.46 17.99
N ILE A 185 -2.56 -13.82 16.84
CA ILE A 185 -1.21 -13.78 16.27
C ILE A 185 -0.29 -12.96 17.19
N CYS A 186 -0.75 -11.84 17.72
CA CYS A 186 0.03 -11.00 18.64
C CYS A 186 0.48 -11.71 19.92
N HIS A 187 -0.31 -12.66 20.41
CA HIS A 187 0.07 -13.43 21.60
C HIS A 187 1.24 -14.39 21.31
N ILE A 188 1.30 -14.91 20.08
CA ILE A 188 2.31 -15.86 19.62
C ILE A 188 3.58 -15.12 19.16
N PHE A 189 3.41 -13.95 18.55
CA PHE A 189 4.51 -13.08 18.16
C PHE A 189 5.14 -12.43 19.39
N ASN A 190 6.28 -12.96 19.84
CA ASN A 190 7.17 -12.25 20.75
C ASN A 190 8.10 -11.32 19.96
N TYR A 191 7.55 -10.20 19.46
CA TYR A 191 8.26 -9.25 18.59
C TYR A 191 9.40 -8.50 19.31
N SER A 192 9.50 -8.58 20.64
CA SER A 192 10.61 -8.01 21.42
C SER A 192 11.99 -8.61 21.11
N ARG A 193 12.06 -9.64 20.24
CA ARG A 193 13.32 -10.27 19.80
C ARG A 193 13.70 -9.94 18.36
N VAL A 194 12.89 -9.16 17.64
CA VAL A 194 13.16 -8.78 16.26
C VAL A 194 14.03 -7.52 16.26
N SER A 195 15.24 -7.62 15.70
CA SER A 195 16.18 -6.50 15.64
C SER A 195 15.76 -5.40 14.66
N ASP A 196 15.10 -5.80 13.56
CA ASP A 196 14.57 -4.90 12.54
C ASP A 196 13.16 -5.35 12.13
N PRO A 197 12.12 -4.78 12.74
CA PRO A 197 10.74 -5.11 12.43
C PRO A 197 10.35 -4.77 10.98
N THR A 198 10.95 -3.72 10.39
CA THR A 198 10.63 -3.29 9.02
C THR A 198 11.13 -4.31 8.01
N ALA A 199 12.40 -4.71 8.11
CA ALA A 199 12.99 -5.73 7.23
C ALA A 199 12.26 -7.08 7.34
N MET A 200 11.75 -7.43 8.53
CA MET A 200 10.94 -8.63 8.69
C MET A 200 9.63 -8.56 7.91
N ILE A 201 8.93 -7.42 7.95
CA ILE A 201 7.66 -7.26 7.22
C ILE A 201 7.92 -7.22 5.71
N GLU A 202 9.00 -6.58 5.26
CA GLU A 202 9.43 -6.62 3.86
C GLU A 202 9.66 -8.06 3.40
N GLY A 203 10.34 -8.88 4.20
CA GLY A 203 10.51 -10.31 3.92
C GLY A 203 9.18 -11.06 3.76
N TYR A 204 8.17 -10.76 4.58
CA TYR A 204 6.84 -11.34 4.41
C TYR A 204 6.14 -10.85 3.14
N MET A 205 6.33 -9.60 2.74
CA MET A 205 5.77 -9.08 1.49
C MET A 205 6.45 -9.65 0.23
N ASP A 206 7.70 -10.08 0.34
CA ASP A 206 8.42 -10.77 -0.74
C ASP A 206 7.99 -12.25 -0.84
N GLU A 207 7.64 -12.88 0.29
CA GLU A 207 7.21 -14.28 0.35
C GLU A 207 5.73 -14.47 -0.01
N PHE A 208 4.86 -13.55 0.43
CA PHE A 208 3.41 -13.68 0.30
C PHE A 208 2.82 -12.59 -0.59
N ASP A 209 1.86 -12.95 -1.44
CA ASP A 209 1.15 -12.05 -2.35
C ASP A 209 -0.08 -11.36 -1.70
N SER A 210 -0.45 -11.77 -0.49
CA SER A 210 -1.64 -11.30 0.22
C SER A 210 -1.55 -11.55 1.72
N TYR A 211 -2.32 -10.78 2.48
CA TYR A 211 -2.43 -10.98 3.93
C TYR A 211 -2.99 -12.37 4.28
N THR A 212 -3.96 -12.87 3.51
CA THR A 212 -4.56 -14.19 3.74
C THR A 212 -3.54 -15.31 3.57
N ALA A 213 -2.69 -15.25 2.53
CA ALA A 213 -1.63 -16.24 2.33
C ALA A 213 -0.63 -16.24 3.50
N PHE A 214 -0.23 -15.06 3.98
CA PHE A 214 0.59 -14.91 5.18
C PHE A 214 -0.09 -15.52 6.42
N GLU A 215 -1.36 -15.20 6.65
CA GLU A 215 -2.12 -15.67 7.81
C GLU A 215 -2.28 -17.20 7.79
N ASP A 216 -2.62 -17.79 6.65
CA ASP A 216 -2.78 -19.24 6.48
C ASP A 216 -1.48 -19.99 6.74
N SER A 217 -0.36 -19.49 6.20
CA SER A 217 0.99 -20.03 6.46
C SER A 217 1.32 -19.99 7.96
N PHE A 218 0.99 -18.87 8.63
CA PHE A 218 1.22 -18.73 10.07
C PHE A 218 0.36 -19.70 10.89
N ARG A 219 -0.91 -19.92 10.49
CA ARG A 219 -1.78 -20.92 11.13
C ARG A 219 -1.19 -22.32 10.98
N GLU A 220 -0.72 -22.69 9.79
CA GLU A 220 -0.15 -24.01 9.54
C GLU A 220 1.11 -24.27 10.38
N ASP A 221 2.04 -23.32 10.43
CA ASP A 221 3.32 -23.48 11.13
C ASP A 221 3.19 -23.35 12.66
N LYS A 222 2.41 -22.40 13.16
CA LYS A 222 2.38 -22.06 14.59
C LYS A 222 1.23 -22.67 15.37
N LEU A 223 0.12 -23.02 14.72
CA LEU A 223 -1.07 -23.50 15.43
C LEU A 223 -1.26 -25.01 15.42
N ASP A 224 -0.30 -25.75 14.87
CA ASP A 224 -0.37 -27.21 14.81
C ASP A 224 -0.58 -27.83 16.20
N ILE A 225 -1.27 -28.97 16.21
CA ILE A 225 -1.63 -29.72 17.41
C ILE A 225 -0.88 -31.04 17.39
N ASN A 226 0.09 -31.19 18.27
CA ASN A 226 0.78 -32.46 18.46
C ASN A 226 0.10 -33.29 19.54
N VAL A 227 -0.09 -34.58 19.28
CA VAL A 227 -0.78 -35.52 20.16
C VAL A 227 0.17 -36.59 20.68
N TYR A 228 0.18 -36.83 21.99
CA TYR A 228 1.02 -37.85 22.62
C TYR A 228 0.37 -38.43 23.89
N PRO A 229 0.69 -39.68 24.26
CA PRO A 229 1.45 -40.62 23.46
C PRO A 229 0.64 -41.12 22.26
N ASN A 230 1.32 -41.48 21.18
CA ASN A 230 0.73 -42.16 20.03
C ASN A 230 1.66 -43.31 19.62
N PRO A 231 1.31 -44.59 19.86
CA PRO A 231 0.01 -45.10 20.32
C PRO A 231 -0.34 -44.77 21.79
N THR A 232 -1.62 -44.77 22.14
CA THR A 232 -2.12 -44.60 23.53
C THR A 232 -2.98 -45.79 23.97
N ALA A 233 -3.07 -46.03 25.28
CA ALA A 233 -4.01 -46.98 25.88
C ALA A 233 -5.35 -46.33 26.26
N ASN A 234 -5.31 -45.15 26.87
CA ASN A 234 -6.49 -44.53 27.49
C ASN A 234 -6.61 -43.04 27.20
N THR A 235 -5.53 -42.27 27.25
CA THR A 235 -5.60 -40.81 27.16
C THR A 235 -4.51 -40.26 26.26
N ILE A 236 -4.80 -39.15 25.59
CA ILE A 236 -3.79 -38.34 24.90
C ILE A 236 -3.75 -36.94 25.51
N SER A 237 -2.58 -36.32 25.44
CA SER A 237 -2.34 -34.92 25.72
C SER A 237 -2.10 -34.17 24.42
N LEU A 238 -2.51 -32.90 24.40
CA LEU A 238 -2.30 -31.97 23.29
C LEU A 238 -1.11 -31.05 23.62
N ALA A 239 -0.09 -31.01 22.77
CA ALA A 239 0.94 -29.96 22.76
C ALA A 239 0.60 -29.00 21.64
N THR A 240 0.28 -27.78 22.01
CA THR A 240 -0.18 -26.75 21.09
C THR A 240 -0.07 -25.38 21.72
N GLU A 241 -0.04 -24.33 20.90
CA GLU A 241 -0.03 -22.95 21.37
C GLU A 241 -1.35 -22.59 22.09
N ILE A 242 -1.20 -21.81 23.16
CA ILE A 242 -2.32 -21.34 23.97
C ILE A 242 -2.81 -20.02 23.36
N ILE A 243 -4.05 -20.02 22.87
CA ILE A 243 -4.71 -18.81 22.41
C ILE A 243 -5.71 -18.36 23.49
N PRO A 244 -5.62 -17.11 23.99
CA PRO A 244 -6.59 -16.58 24.95
C PRO A 244 -8.02 -16.67 24.42
N GLN A 245 -8.94 -17.19 25.25
CA GLN A 245 -10.38 -17.32 24.94
C GLN A 245 -10.74 -18.27 23.78
N GLU A 246 -9.79 -19.07 23.30
CA GLU A 246 -10.11 -20.12 22.33
C GLU A 246 -10.91 -21.26 22.96
N THR A 247 -12.00 -21.66 22.28
CA THR A 247 -12.71 -22.92 22.56
C THR A 247 -12.36 -23.92 21.47
N LEU A 248 -11.60 -24.97 21.82
CA LEU A 248 -11.17 -25.99 20.87
C LEU A 248 -12.13 -27.19 20.92
N ASN A 249 -12.90 -27.38 19.85
CA ASN A 249 -13.74 -28.56 19.69
C ASN A 249 -12.92 -29.72 19.14
N TYR A 250 -13.23 -30.94 19.56
CA TYR A 250 -12.65 -32.13 18.97
C TYR A 250 -13.72 -33.16 18.63
N THR A 251 -13.51 -33.87 17.52
CA THR A 251 -14.34 -34.98 17.06
C THR A 251 -13.44 -36.14 16.68
N VAL A 252 -13.62 -37.29 17.33
CA VAL A 252 -12.89 -38.52 17.02
C VAL A 252 -13.74 -39.38 16.11
N VAL A 253 -13.18 -39.76 14.97
CA VAL A 253 -13.82 -40.64 13.98
C VAL A 253 -12.99 -41.91 13.78
N ASP A 254 -13.66 -43.01 13.48
CA ASP A 254 -13.00 -44.24 13.05
C ASP A 254 -12.57 -44.16 11.56
N VAL A 255 -11.87 -45.19 11.07
CA VAL A 255 -11.41 -45.28 9.67
C VAL A 255 -12.55 -45.28 8.64
N SER A 256 -13.79 -45.54 9.07
CA SER A 256 -14.98 -45.47 8.20
C SER A 256 -15.67 -44.11 8.24
N GLY A 257 -15.13 -43.15 9.02
CA GLY A 257 -15.67 -41.81 9.17
C GLY A 257 -16.82 -41.70 10.19
N ARG A 258 -17.11 -42.77 10.96
CA ARG A 258 -18.14 -42.71 12.00
C ARG A 258 -17.63 -41.97 13.22
N VAL A 259 -18.42 -41.03 13.72
CA VAL A 259 -18.13 -40.29 14.95
C VAL A 259 -18.25 -41.22 16.15
N MET A 260 -17.15 -41.34 16.89
CA MET A 260 -17.05 -42.19 18.07
C MET A 260 -17.26 -41.40 19.36
N LEU A 261 -16.68 -40.20 19.43
CA LEU A 261 -16.83 -39.27 20.53
C LEU A 261 -16.51 -37.84 20.07
N SER A 262 -17.09 -36.87 20.73
CA SER A 262 -16.85 -35.44 20.51
C SER A 262 -16.90 -34.71 21.83
N GLY A 263 -16.19 -33.59 21.91
CA GLY A 263 -16.20 -32.76 23.09
C GLY A 263 -15.54 -31.42 22.84
N GLN A 264 -15.40 -30.65 23.90
CA GLN A 264 -14.69 -29.38 23.91
C GLN A 264 -13.53 -29.50 24.88
N THR A 265 -12.43 -28.84 24.56
CA THR A 265 -11.29 -28.72 25.46
C THR A 265 -10.89 -27.25 25.55
N ASP A 266 -10.71 -26.78 26.77
CA ASP A 266 -10.20 -25.43 27.01
C ASP A 266 -8.68 -25.49 27.04
N VAL A 267 -8.02 -24.80 26.12
CA VAL A 267 -6.58 -24.66 26.12
C VAL A 267 -6.20 -23.59 27.14
N LYS A 268 -6.16 -23.98 28.43
CA LYS A 268 -5.84 -23.08 29.56
C LYS A 268 -4.40 -23.23 30.04
N SER A 269 -3.86 -22.15 30.59
CA SER A 269 -2.43 -21.89 30.81
C SER A 269 -1.66 -22.83 31.74
N THR A 270 -2.32 -23.76 32.44
CA THR A 270 -1.68 -24.53 33.54
C THR A 270 -1.63 -26.04 33.32
N SER A 271 -2.31 -26.60 32.32
CA SER A 271 -2.24 -28.03 32.03
C SER A 271 -2.50 -28.31 30.56
N GLN A 272 -1.66 -29.14 29.95
CA GLN A 272 -1.88 -29.64 28.59
C GLN A 272 -3.26 -30.29 28.52
N PRO A 273 -4.12 -29.87 27.57
CA PRO A 273 -5.45 -30.44 27.46
C PRO A 273 -5.34 -31.93 27.16
N THR A 274 -6.22 -32.73 27.78
CA THR A 274 -6.23 -34.18 27.59
C THR A 274 -7.57 -34.65 27.03
N ILE A 275 -7.53 -35.72 26.24
CA ILE A 275 -8.72 -36.38 25.69
C ILE A 275 -8.72 -37.83 26.17
N ASP A 276 -9.85 -38.24 26.75
CA ASP A 276 -10.08 -39.62 27.19
C ASP A 276 -10.63 -40.47 26.05
N LEU A 277 -9.82 -41.46 25.66
CA LEU A 277 -10.08 -42.46 24.62
C LEU A 277 -10.30 -43.87 25.23
N SER A 278 -10.41 -44.00 26.55
CA SER A 278 -10.57 -45.28 27.25
C SER A 278 -11.78 -46.09 26.80
N ARG A 279 -12.78 -45.45 26.18
CA ARG A 279 -13.99 -46.10 25.64
C ARG A 279 -13.82 -46.68 24.23
N LEU A 280 -12.70 -46.39 23.56
CA LEU A 280 -12.43 -46.87 22.20
C LEU A 280 -11.78 -48.25 22.23
N ASN A 281 -11.96 -49.03 21.16
CA ASN A 281 -11.29 -50.32 21.00
C ASN A 281 -9.92 -50.13 20.35
N ASP A 282 -9.11 -51.18 20.30
CA ASP A 282 -7.85 -51.16 19.56
C ASP A 282 -8.10 -50.84 18.08
N GLY A 283 -7.36 -49.88 17.56
CA GLY A 283 -7.54 -49.41 16.20
C GLY A 283 -6.93 -48.05 15.92
N THR A 284 -7.10 -47.59 14.69
CA THR A 284 -6.71 -46.26 14.25
C THR A 284 -7.93 -45.35 14.22
N TYR A 285 -7.77 -44.16 14.77
CA TYR A 285 -8.78 -43.11 14.80
C TYR A 285 -8.19 -41.80 14.28
N PHE A 286 -9.05 -40.93 13.78
CA PHE A 286 -8.70 -39.57 13.40
C PHE A 286 -9.40 -38.59 14.33
N ILE A 287 -8.63 -37.68 14.90
CA ILE A 287 -9.15 -36.63 15.77
C ILE A 287 -9.12 -35.34 14.98
N ARG A 288 -10.31 -34.80 14.71
CA ARG A 288 -10.50 -33.49 14.08
C ARG A 288 -10.61 -32.46 15.17
N PHE A 289 -9.77 -31.44 15.13
CA PHE A 289 -9.76 -30.31 16.03
C PHE A 289 -10.23 -29.08 15.26
N GLU A 290 -11.18 -28.34 15.83
CA GLU A 290 -11.80 -27.19 15.17
C GLU A 290 -12.05 -26.06 16.18
N SER A 291 -11.59 -24.86 15.85
CA SER A 291 -11.88 -23.61 16.56
C SER A 291 -12.03 -22.46 15.56
N GLU A 292 -12.27 -21.25 16.06
CA GLU A 292 -12.23 -20.03 15.24
C GLU A 292 -10.85 -19.85 14.56
N TYR A 293 -9.77 -20.34 15.18
CA TYR A 293 -8.41 -20.06 14.75
C TYR A 293 -7.72 -21.22 14.03
N ARG A 294 -8.22 -22.46 14.15
CA ARG A 294 -7.50 -23.62 13.61
C ARG A 294 -8.40 -24.79 13.30
N ASN A 295 -7.99 -25.53 12.28
CA ASN A 295 -8.60 -26.79 11.88
C ASN A 295 -7.51 -27.81 11.54
N PHE A 296 -7.33 -28.81 12.39
CA PHE A 296 -6.30 -29.84 12.21
C PHE A 296 -6.88 -31.24 12.39
N THR A 297 -6.32 -32.21 11.68
CA THR A 297 -6.65 -33.63 11.88
C THR A 297 -5.39 -34.40 12.25
N LYS A 298 -5.47 -35.20 13.32
CA LYS A 298 -4.36 -36.05 13.78
C LYS A 298 -4.79 -37.50 13.85
N ALA A 299 -3.96 -38.39 13.31
CA ALA A 299 -4.17 -39.83 13.40
C ALA A 299 -3.63 -40.36 14.73
N VAL A 300 -4.42 -41.13 15.45
CA VAL A 300 -4.05 -41.72 16.75
C VAL A 300 -4.31 -43.22 16.72
N GLN A 301 -3.37 -43.99 17.24
CA GLN A 301 -3.52 -45.43 17.42
C GLN A 301 -3.86 -45.74 18.89
N VAL A 302 -4.96 -46.45 19.11
CA VAL A 302 -5.35 -46.98 20.42
C VAL A 302 -4.86 -48.44 20.51
N ARG A 303 -4.15 -48.76 21.60
CA ARG A 303 -3.67 -50.12 21.93
C ARG A 303 -3.81 -50.37 23.44
N LYS A 304 -4.68 -51.31 23.82
CA LYS A 304 -4.97 -51.69 25.19
C LYS A 304 -4.22 -52.93 25.67
#